data_AF-A0A946XRW2-F1
#
_entry.id   AF-A0A946XRW2-F1
#
_cell.length_a   1.000
_cell.length_b   1.000
_cell.length_c   1.000
_cell.angle_alpha   90.00
_cell.angle_beta   90.00
_cell.angle_gamma   90.00
#
_symmetry.space_group_name_H-M   'P 1'
#
loop_
_entity.id
_entity.type
_entity.pdbx_description
1 polymer ?
#
loop_
_entity_poly.entity_id
_entity_poly.type
_entity_poly.pdbx_seq_one_letter_code
_entity_poly.pdbx_strand_id
1 'polypeptide(L)'
;MLNDRDKYLLYSELAKLSEAGFPINNAAESILDTRPPSRQANFLKEIITGIESKKSLTETINSLSSGLSPLEISLINAGEKSGKIPEIFNHLSQYFNLKQSIQKKIKAGLIYPILLLHFGIILLALAKTAQSRDFVSEAMNVLTTLLIVYSIGTIFYFGFQTANRKAQKSPSLDAFLNRIPI
;
A
#
# COMPACT_ATOMS: atom_id res chain seq x y z
N MET A 1 -7.50 0.92 8.89
CA MET A 1 -6.43 1.48 8.04
C MET A 1 -6.91 1.58 6.59
N LEU A 2 -6.84 2.78 6.01
CA LEU A 2 -7.14 3.05 4.60
C LEU A 2 -6.05 2.45 3.70
N ASN A 3 -6.42 1.94 2.52
CA ASN A 3 -5.45 1.43 1.55
C ASN A 3 -4.75 2.59 0.83
N ASP A 4 -3.58 2.34 0.20
CA ASP A 4 -2.82 3.38 -0.51
C ASP A 4 -3.66 4.06 -1.61
N ARG A 5 -4.56 3.32 -2.27
CA ARG A 5 -5.52 3.87 -3.24
C ARG A 5 -6.53 4.83 -2.60
N ASP A 6 -7.12 4.43 -1.49
CA ASP A 6 -8.15 5.21 -0.81
C ASP A 6 -7.54 6.50 -0.26
N LYS A 7 -6.30 6.42 0.25
CA LYS A 7 -5.53 7.59 0.68
C LYS A 7 -5.23 8.53 -0.48
N TYR A 8 -4.80 8.02 -1.63
CA TYR A 8 -4.59 8.84 -2.83
C TYR A 8 -5.85 9.63 -3.21
N LEU A 9 -7.00 8.96 -3.28
CA LEU A 9 -8.28 9.59 -3.64
C LEU A 9 -8.70 10.63 -2.61
N LEU A 10 -8.69 10.25 -1.34
CA LEU A 10 -9.03 11.13 -0.21
C LEU A 10 -8.20 12.42 -0.22
N TYR A 11 -6.87 12.30 -0.28
CA TYR A 11 -6.00 13.49 -0.29
C TYR A 11 -6.11 14.29 -1.58
N SER A 12 -6.41 13.65 -2.72
CA SER A 12 -6.65 14.36 -3.99
C SER A 12 -7.91 15.22 -3.92
N GLU A 13 -9.00 14.68 -3.36
CA GLU A 13 -10.27 15.39 -3.21
C GLU A 13 -10.15 16.53 -2.20
N LEU A 14 -9.53 16.26 -1.04
CA LEU A 14 -9.25 17.29 -0.04
C LEU A 14 -8.37 18.41 -0.62
N ALA A 15 -7.30 18.07 -1.36
CA ALA A 15 -6.45 19.07 -2.00
C ALA A 15 -7.25 19.98 -2.95
N LYS A 16 -8.05 19.40 -3.86
CA LYS A 16 -8.87 20.16 -4.82
C LYS A 16 -9.85 21.11 -4.15
N LEU A 17 -10.54 20.64 -3.12
CA LEU A 17 -11.53 21.44 -2.40
C LEU A 17 -10.85 22.55 -1.57
N SER A 18 -9.73 22.24 -0.91
CA SER A 18 -8.96 23.23 -0.17
C SER A 18 -8.30 24.27 -1.09
N GLU A 19 -7.82 23.88 -2.27
CA GLU A 19 -7.32 24.80 -3.31
C GLU A 19 -8.42 25.71 -3.85
N ALA A 20 -9.66 25.20 -3.93
CA ALA A 20 -10.84 26.00 -4.27
C ALA A 20 -11.32 26.91 -3.12
N GLY A 21 -10.59 26.95 -2.00
CA GLY A 21 -10.87 27.82 -0.85
C GLY A 21 -11.93 27.28 0.11
N PHE A 22 -12.35 26.02 -0.03
CA PHE A 22 -13.29 25.41 0.91
C PHE A 22 -12.57 25.15 2.25
N PRO A 23 -13.16 25.58 3.38
CA PRO A 23 -12.73 25.13 4.70
C PRO A 23 -12.73 23.60 4.80
N ILE A 24 -11.83 23.03 5.60
CA ILE A 24 -11.63 21.57 5.68
C ILE A 24 -12.90 20.81 6.12
N ASN A 25 -13.69 21.39 7.02
CA ASN A 25 -14.97 20.82 7.42
C ASN A 25 -15.95 20.74 6.22
N ASN A 26 -16.10 21.81 5.46
CA ASN A 26 -16.98 21.84 4.28
C ASN A 26 -16.47 20.89 3.18
N ALA A 27 -15.14 20.81 3.01
CA ALA A 27 -14.53 19.88 2.08
C ALA A 27 -14.80 18.42 2.50
N ALA A 28 -14.67 18.10 3.79
CA ALA A 28 -14.94 16.78 4.33
C ALA A 28 -16.43 16.39 4.21
N GLU A 29 -17.35 17.32 4.45
CA GLU A 29 -18.79 17.13 4.24
C GLU A 29 -19.10 16.85 2.77
N SER A 30 -18.53 17.65 1.85
CA SER A 30 -18.72 17.46 0.40
C SER A 30 -18.25 16.09 -0.07
N ILE A 31 -17.15 15.57 0.50
CA ILE A 31 -16.66 14.22 0.19
C ILE A 31 -17.54 13.15 0.84
N LEU A 32 -18.14 13.39 2.00
CA LEU A 32 -19.08 12.45 2.60
C LEU A 32 -20.35 12.26 1.77
N ASP A 33 -20.81 13.33 1.12
CA ASP A 33 -21.99 13.31 0.24
C ASP A 33 -21.81 12.41 -0.98
N THR A 34 -20.56 12.17 -1.42
CA THR A 34 -20.26 11.22 -2.50
C THR A 34 -20.29 9.76 -2.06
N ARG A 35 -20.71 9.48 -0.82
CA ARG A 35 -20.84 8.13 -0.22
C ARG A 35 -19.54 7.29 -0.33
N PRO A 36 -18.43 7.74 0.29
CA PRO A 36 -17.18 7.01 0.25
C PRO A 36 -17.27 5.71 1.05
N PRO A 37 -16.31 4.78 0.89
CA PRO A 37 -16.25 3.55 1.67
C PRO A 37 -16.31 3.82 3.18
N SER A 38 -16.91 2.93 3.95
CA SER A 38 -17.19 3.11 5.39
C SER A 38 -15.99 3.59 6.21
N ARG A 39 -14.77 3.11 5.90
CA ARG A 39 -13.54 3.52 6.57
C ARG A 39 -13.18 4.99 6.31
N GLN A 40 -13.33 5.45 5.07
CA GLN A 40 -13.08 6.84 4.68
C GLN A 40 -14.17 7.75 5.24
N ALA A 41 -15.43 7.29 5.20
CA ALA A 41 -16.54 8.02 5.80
C ALA A 41 -16.35 8.23 7.31
N ASN A 42 -15.95 7.20 8.06
CA ASN A 42 -15.69 7.34 9.49
C ASN A 42 -14.55 8.32 9.77
N PHE A 43 -13.45 8.23 8.99
CA PHE A 43 -12.33 9.15 9.10
C PHE A 43 -12.74 10.61 8.89
N LEU A 44 -13.54 10.89 7.86
CA LEU A 44 -14.03 12.24 7.56
C LEU A 44 -14.98 12.76 8.65
N LYS A 45 -15.87 11.91 9.16
CA LYS A 45 -16.76 12.27 10.28
C LYS A 45 -15.97 12.65 11.53
N GLU A 46 -14.94 11.88 11.87
CA GLU A 46 -14.07 12.20 13.00
C GLU A 46 -13.33 13.52 12.82
N ILE A 47 -12.88 13.84 11.59
CA ILE A 47 -12.32 15.15 11.27
C ILE A 47 -13.34 16.27 11.51
N ILE A 48 -14.55 16.13 10.97
CA ILE A 48 -15.61 17.13 11.11
C ILE A 48 -15.92 17.39 12.58
N THR A 49 -16.20 16.32 13.34
CA THR A 49 -16.51 16.43 14.77
C THR A 49 -15.37 17.05 15.58
N GLY A 50 -14.11 16.73 15.26
CA GLY A 50 -12.95 17.34 15.92
C GLY A 50 -12.83 18.84 15.66
N ILE A 51 -13.00 19.26 14.40
CA ILE A 51 -12.95 20.68 14.01
C ILE A 51 -14.13 21.46 14.62
N GLU A 52 -15.34 20.92 14.59
CA GLU A 52 -16.53 21.50 15.24
C GLU A 52 -16.33 21.66 16.76
N SER A 53 -15.57 20.74 17.36
CA SER A 53 -15.17 20.81 18.77
C SER A 53 -14.02 21.80 19.05
N LYS A 54 -13.67 22.65 18.09
CA LYS A 54 -12.59 23.65 18.14
C LYS A 54 -11.19 23.06 18.34
N LYS A 55 -10.98 21.78 18.01
CA LYS A 55 -9.65 21.19 17.96
C LYS A 55 -8.97 21.55 16.65
N SER A 56 -7.65 21.64 16.67
CA SER A 56 -6.87 21.73 15.43
C SER A 56 -7.03 20.43 14.60
N LEU A 57 -6.78 20.52 13.30
CA LEU A 57 -6.77 19.36 12.40
C LEU A 57 -5.75 18.33 12.89
N THR A 58 -4.57 18.78 13.30
CA THR A 58 -3.50 17.93 13.84
C THR A 58 -3.89 17.28 15.16
N GLU A 59 -4.53 18.00 16.08
CA GLU A 59 -5.04 17.40 17.33
C GLU A 59 -6.10 16.33 17.05
N THR A 60 -7.02 16.62 16.13
CA THR A 60 -8.06 15.68 15.72
C THR A 60 -7.44 14.41 15.12
N ILE A 61 -6.51 14.57 14.19
CA ILE A 61 -5.76 13.47 13.55
C ILE A 61 -4.90 12.67 14.53
N ASN A 62 -4.30 13.32 15.53
CA ASN A 62 -3.54 12.61 16.56
C ASN A 62 -4.44 11.80 17.50
N SER A 63 -5.68 12.23 17.72
CA SER A 63 -6.67 11.47 18.49
C SER A 63 -7.25 10.27 17.72
N LEU A 64 -7.17 10.31 16.40
CA LEU A 64 -7.54 9.23 15.47
C LEU A 64 -6.52 8.08 15.57
N SER A 65 -6.78 7.12 16.46
CA SER A 65 -5.84 6.04 16.82
C SER A 65 -5.53 5.00 15.74
N SER A 66 -6.05 5.08 14.50
CA SER A 66 -5.78 4.01 13.52
C SER A 66 -5.94 4.38 12.02
N GLY A 67 -4.89 4.93 11.40
CA GLY A 67 -4.88 4.98 9.93
C GLY A 67 -3.75 5.74 9.26
N LEU A 68 -3.15 6.70 9.97
CA LEU A 68 -2.14 7.60 9.42
C LEU A 68 -0.73 7.17 9.85
N SER A 69 0.20 7.29 8.92
CA SER A 69 1.62 7.07 9.20
C SER A 69 2.23 8.29 9.91
N PRO A 70 3.35 8.13 10.62
CA PRO A 70 4.06 9.25 11.24
C PRO A 70 4.42 10.37 10.24
N LEU A 71 4.74 9.99 8.99
CA LEU A 71 5.01 10.95 7.91
C LEU A 71 3.79 11.81 7.58
N GLU A 72 2.61 11.19 7.43
CA GLU A 72 1.36 11.90 7.15
C GLU A 72 1.05 12.91 8.25
N ILE A 73 1.15 12.49 9.52
CA ILE A 73 0.89 13.36 10.68
C ILE A 73 1.87 14.54 10.70
N SER A 74 3.16 14.29 10.52
CA SER A 74 4.19 15.35 10.53
C SER A 74 3.99 16.37 9.42
N LEU A 75 3.63 15.92 8.21
CA LEU A 75 3.36 16.82 7.09
C LEU A 75 2.10 17.65 7.31
N ILE A 76 1.02 17.04 7.80
CA ILE A 76 -0.23 17.75 8.09
C ILE A 76 -0.01 18.80 9.19
N ASN A 77 0.73 18.46 10.25
CA ASN A 77 1.11 19.40 11.31
C ASN A 77 1.93 20.59 10.78
N ALA A 78 2.89 20.33 9.88
CA ALA A 78 3.66 21.39 9.24
C ALA A 78 2.78 22.28 8.34
N GLY A 79 1.86 21.68 7.59
CA GLY A 79 0.88 22.39 6.75
C GLY A 79 -0.07 23.25 7.56
N GLU A 80 -0.58 22.74 8.68
CA GLU A 80 -1.51 23.48 9.55
C GLU A 80 -0.83 24.70 10.15
N LYS A 81 0.37 24.52 10.71
CA LYS A 81 1.14 25.63 11.32
C LYS A 81 1.56 26.69 10.31
N SER A 82 1.82 26.30 9.07
CA SER A 82 2.22 27.22 7.99
C SER A 82 1.06 27.78 7.17
N GLY A 83 -0.19 27.33 7.43
CA GLY A 83 -1.36 27.69 6.64
C GLY A 83 -1.38 27.09 5.23
N LYS A 84 -0.53 26.11 4.95
CA LYS A 84 -0.30 25.50 3.62
C LYS A 84 -0.88 24.09 3.51
N ILE A 85 -2.02 23.85 4.15
CA ILE A 85 -2.73 22.57 4.09
C ILE A 85 -3.05 22.10 2.66
N PRO A 86 -3.49 22.96 1.71
CA PRO A 86 -3.76 22.52 0.34
C PRO A 86 -2.52 21.91 -0.32
N GLU A 87 -1.35 22.55 -0.16
CA GLU A 87 -0.07 22.07 -0.69
C GLU A 87 0.31 20.70 -0.10
N ILE A 88 0.11 20.53 1.21
CA ILE A 88 0.39 19.27 1.91
C ILE A 88 -0.52 18.13 1.44
N PHE A 89 -1.83 18.38 1.26
CA PHE A 89 -2.72 17.35 0.73
C PHE A 89 -2.38 16.98 -0.71
N ASN A 90 -1.97 17.93 -1.54
CA ASN A 90 -1.49 17.64 -2.89
C ASN A 90 -0.22 16.77 -2.85
N HIS A 91 0.76 17.11 -2.01
CA HIS A 91 1.97 16.29 -1.82
C HIS A 91 1.64 14.87 -1.34
N LEU A 92 0.74 14.71 -0.38
CA LEU A 92 0.31 13.40 0.11
C LEU A 92 -0.41 12.60 -0.98
N SER A 93 -1.25 13.25 -1.79
CA SER A 93 -1.88 12.61 -2.95
C SER A 93 -0.84 12.08 -3.94
N GLN A 94 0.13 12.93 -4.34
CA GLN A 94 1.21 12.54 -5.25
C GLN A 94 2.05 11.39 -4.68
N TYR A 95 2.37 11.44 -3.38
CA TYR A 95 3.10 10.38 -2.69
C TYR A 95 2.38 9.03 -2.78
N PHE A 96 1.08 8.97 -2.44
CA PHE A 96 0.33 7.73 -2.49
C PHE A 96 0.07 7.23 -3.92
N ASN A 97 -0.08 8.14 -4.89
CA ASN A 97 -0.15 7.80 -6.30
C ASN A 97 1.16 7.13 -6.78
N LEU A 98 2.30 7.74 -6.47
CA LEU A 98 3.61 7.19 -6.80
C LEU A 98 3.81 5.83 -6.15
N LYS A 99 3.53 5.71 -4.85
CA LYS A 99 3.64 4.46 -4.09
C LYS A 99 2.79 3.34 -4.71
N GLN A 100 1.54 3.64 -5.08
CA GLN A 100 0.68 2.68 -5.75
C GLN A 100 1.25 2.27 -7.13
N SER A 101 1.75 3.23 -7.91
CA SER A 101 2.30 2.98 -9.23
C SER A 101 3.54 2.07 -9.17
N ILE A 102 4.41 2.27 -8.18
CA ILE A 102 5.59 1.44 -7.93
C ILE A 102 5.17 0.02 -7.57
N GLN A 103 4.24 -0.14 -6.62
CA GLN A 103 3.73 -1.46 -6.25
C GLN A 103 3.10 -2.19 -7.45
N LYS A 104 2.37 -1.47 -8.31
CA LYS A 104 1.77 -2.04 -9.53
C LYS A 104 2.86 -2.48 -10.51
N LYS A 105 3.89 -1.66 -10.73
CA LYS A 105 5.04 -2.01 -11.61
C LYS A 105 5.80 -3.21 -11.10
N ILE A 106 6.09 -3.29 -9.80
CA ILE A 106 6.76 -4.45 -9.19
C ILE A 106 5.92 -5.71 -9.41
N LYS A 107 4.62 -5.66 -9.11
CA LYS A 107 3.71 -6.81 -9.32
C LYS A 107 3.66 -7.24 -10.78
N ALA A 108 3.59 -6.29 -11.71
CA ALA A 108 3.58 -6.59 -13.14
C ALA A 108 4.89 -7.21 -13.61
N GLY A 109 6.04 -6.69 -13.15
CA GLY A 109 7.36 -7.21 -13.51
C GLY A 109 7.62 -8.64 -13.03
N LEU A 110 6.97 -9.07 -11.95
CA LEU A 110 7.10 -10.43 -11.41
C LEU A 110 6.27 -11.49 -12.17
N ILE A 111 5.27 -11.08 -12.96
CA ILE A 111 4.42 -12.03 -13.69
C ILE A 111 5.26 -12.85 -14.69
N TYR A 112 6.12 -12.20 -15.46
CA TYR A 112 6.91 -12.87 -16.49
C TYR A 112 7.88 -13.93 -15.92
N PRO A 113 8.74 -13.62 -14.91
CA PRO A 113 9.58 -14.63 -14.27
C PRO A 113 8.80 -15.82 -13.69
N ILE A 114 7.64 -15.57 -13.07
CA ILE A 114 6.81 -16.63 -12.50
C ILE A 114 6.26 -17.56 -13.59
N LEU A 115 5.76 -17.00 -14.70
CA LEU A 115 5.29 -17.80 -15.84
C LEU A 115 6.42 -18.60 -16.46
N LEU A 116 7.59 -17.98 -16.67
CA LEU A 116 8.75 -18.65 -17.24
C LEU A 116 9.19 -19.85 -16.38
N LEU A 117 9.28 -19.67 -15.06
CA LEU A 117 9.59 -20.76 -14.13
C LEU A 117 8.52 -21.86 -14.16
N HIS A 118 7.24 -21.48 -14.17
CA HIS A 118 6.13 -22.43 -14.20
C HIS A 118 6.17 -23.31 -15.45
N PHE A 119 6.25 -22.71 -16.64
CA PHE A 119 6.32 -23.46 -17.89
C PHE A 119 7.63 -24.22 -18.03
N GLY A 120 8.75 -23.70 -17.52
CA GLY A 120 10.02 -24.41 -17.51
C GLY A 120 9.94 -25.73 -16.75
N ILE A 121 9.30 -25.74 -15.57
CA ILE A 121 9.09 -26.97 -14.78
C ILE A 121 8.21 -27.96 -15.55
N ILE A 122 7.13 -27.49 -16.18
CA ILE A 122 6.23 -28.33 -16.97
C ILE A 122 6.96 -28.95 -18.17
N LEU A 123 7.73 -28.16 -18.92
CA LEU A 123 8.45 -28.64 -20.11
C LEU A 123 9.49 -29.71 -19.75
N LEU A 124 10.26 -29.50 -18.68
CA LEU A 124 11.24 -30.48 -18.21
C LEU A 124 10.58 -31.79 -17.79
N ALA A 125 9.39 -31.72 -17.21
CA ALA A 125 8.61 -32.90 -16.86
C ALA A 125 8.05 -33.64 -18.06
N LEU A 126 7.54 -32.91 -19.06
CA LEU A 126 7.06 -33.51 -20.31
C LEU A 126 8.19 -34.29 -21.01
N ALA A 127 9.41 -33.74 -21.02
CA ALA A 127 10.56 -34.44 -21.59
C ALA A 127 10.89 -35.74 -20.83
N LYS A 128 10.78 -35.74 -19.49
CA LYS A 128 11.02 -36.92 -18.65
C LYS A 128 9.93 -37.97 -18.80
N THR A 129 8.65 -37.56 -18.74
CA THR A 129 7.48 -38.45 -18.91
C THR A 129 7.47 -39.14 -20.28
N ALA A 130 7.95 -38.48 -21.34
CA ALA A 130 8.03 -39.08 -22.66
C ALA A 130 9.06 -40.23 -22.76
N GLN A 131 10.08 -40.23 -21.90
CA GLN A 131 11.10 -41.27 -21.84
C GLN A 131 10.81 -42.34 -20.78
N SER A 132 10.13 -41.98 -19.68
CA SER A 132 9.75 -42.91 -18.62
C SER A 132 8.45 -43.67 -18.98
N ARG A 133 8.41 -44.99 -18.74
CA ARG A 133 7.18 -45.80 -18.90
C ARG A 133 6.20 -45.64 -17.72
N ASP A 134 6.58 -44.89 -16.70
CA ASP A 134 5.79 -44.66 -15.50
C ASP A 134 5.35 -43.19 -15.45
N PHE A 135 4.13 -42.95 -15.93
CA PHE A 135 3.51 -41.63 -16.00
C PHE A 135 3.09 -41.12 -14.61
N VAL A 136 2.65 -42.02 -13.73
CA VAL A 136 2.05 -41.66 -12.45
C VAL A 136 3.11 -41.09 -11.51
N SER A 137 4.27 -41.74 -11.41
CA SER A 137 5.35 -41.27 -10.54
C SER A 137 5.91 -39.92 -11.00
N GLU A 138 6.05 -39.72 -12.30
CA GLU A 138 6.58 -38.45 -12.80
C GLU A 138 5.56 -37.30 -12.65
N ALA A 139 4.26 -37.56 -12.85
CA ALA A 139 3.21 -36.57 -12.55
C ALA A 139 3.25 -36.15 -11.07
N MET A 140 3.46 -37.10 -10.15
CA MET A 140 3.64 -36.80 -8.73
C MET A 140 4.89 -35.96 -8.47
N ASN A 141 6.02 -36.25 -9.13
CA ASN A 141 7.24 -35.44 -9.00
C ASN A 141 7.05 -33.99 -9.45
N VAL A 142 6.31 -33.76 -10.54
CA VAL A 142 5.97 -32.40 -11.01
C VAL A 142 5.14 -31.67 -9.99
N LEU A 143 4.09 -32.32 -9.48
CA LEU A 143 3.21 -31.75 -8.49
C LEU A 143 4.01 -31.35 -7.24
N THR A 144 4.85 -32.26 -6.72
CA THR A 144 5.73 -31.98 -5.59
C THR A 144 6.71 -30.85 -5.87
N THR A 145 7.31 -30.81 -7.06
CA THR A 145 8.26 -29.75 -7.45
C THR A 145 7.58 -28.38 -7.51
N LEU A 146 6.40 -28.30 -8.15
CA LEU A 146 5.61 -27.07 -8.20
C LEU A 146 5.21 -26.64 -6.78
N LEU A 147 4.74 -27.56 -5.94
CA LEU A 147 4.37 -27.27 -4.56
C LEU A 147 5.55 -26.71 -3.77
N ILE A 148 6.76 -27.29 -3.89
CA ILE A 148 7.97 -26.78 -3.23
C ILE A 148 8.32 -25.38 -3.74
N VAL A 149 8.37 -25.18 -5.05
CA VAL A 149 8.74 -23.89 -5.66
C VAL A 149 7.77 -22.79 -5.25
N TYR A 150 6.45 -23.05 -5.31
CA TYR A 150 5.45 -22.08 -4.88
C TYR A 150 5.44 -21.88 -3.37
N SER A 151 5.76 -22.90 -2.57
CA SER A 151 5.90 -22.76 -1.11
C SER A 151 7.07 -21.86 -0.76
N ILE A 152 8.25 -22.07 -1.37
CA ILE A 152 9.43 -21.21 -1.19
C ILE A 152 9.12 -19.78 -1.63
N GLY A 153 8.53 -19.60 -2.82
CA GLY A 153 8.14 -18.29 -3.33
C GLY A 153 7.15 -17.57 -2.41
N THR A 154 6.20 -18.30 -1.82
CA THR A 154 5.23 -17.75 -0.87
C THR A 154 5.88 -17.35 0.45
N ILE A 155 6.77 -18.19 1.00
CA ILE A 155 7.54 -17.86 2.21
C ILE A 155 8.41 -16.62 1.97
N PHE A 156 9.09 -16.55 0.83
CA PHE A 156 9.88 -15.38 0.45
C PHE A 156 9.00 -14.13 0.31
N TYR A 157 7.84 -14.25 -0.34
CA TYR A 157 6.87 -13.16 -0.48
C TYR A 157 6.36 -12.64 0.89
N PHE A 158 5.95 -13.53 1.79
CA PHE A 158 5.49 -13.16 3.13
C PHE A 158 6.64 -12.65 4.01
N GLY A 159 7.84 -13.21 3.89
CA GLY A 159 9.04 -12.74 4.56
C GLY A 159 9.40 -11.33 4.14
N PHE A 160 9.44 -11.06 2.83
CA PHE A 160 9.65 -9.73 2.28
C PHE A 160 8.55 -8.75 2.70
N GLN A 161 7.28 -9.16 2.64
CA GLN A 161 6.15 -8.33 3.08
C GLN A 161 6.24 -7.98 4.58
N THR A 162 6.63 -8.93 5.42
CA THR A 162 6.77 -8.73 6.87
C THR A 162 7.98 -7.87 7.19
N ALA A 163 9.11 -8.06 6.50
CA ALA A 163 10.29 -7.23 6.63
C ALA A 163 10.01 -5.78 6.24
N ASN A 164 9.32 -5.56 5.11
CA ASN A 164 8.96 -4.23 4.63
C ASN A 164 7.95 -3.52 5.58
N ARG A 165 7.04 -4.28 6.22
CA ARG A 165 6.16 -3.75 7.27
C ARG A 165 6.90 -3.36 8.55
N LYS A 166 7.95 -4.10 8.92
CA LYS A 166 8.76 -3.81 10.11
C LYS A 166 9.80 -2.72 9.87
N ALA A 167 10.29 -2.55 8.64
CA ALA A 167 11.22 -1.48 8.27
C ALA A 167 10.64 -0.09 8.58
N GLN A 168 9.35 0.12 8.32
CA GLN A 168 8.63 1.36 8.66
C GLN A 168 8.56 1.68 10.17
N LYS A 169 9.00 0.77 11.04
CA LYS A 169 8.97 0.94 12.51
C LYS A 169 10.32 0.70 13.19
N SER A 170 11.40 0.38 12.46
CA SER A 170 12.67 -0.04 13.07
C SER A 170 13.90 0.60 12.39
N PRO A 171 14.62 1.50 13.09
CA PRO A 171 15.82 2.16 12.57
C PRO A 171 16.95 1.21 12.15
N SER A 172 17.03 0.02 12.74
CA SER A 172 18.05 -0.99 12.39
C SER A 172 17.77 -1.69 11.06
N LEU A 173 16.49 -1.80 10.66
CA LEU A 173 16.12 -2.31 9.34
C LEU A 173 16.40 -1.28 8.25
N ASP A 174 16.20 0.02 8.52
CA ASP A 174 16.57 1.09 7.59
C ASP A 174 18.10 1.13 7.36
N ALA A 175 18.89 0.94 8.43
CA ALA A 175 20.36 0.87 8.33
C ALA A 175 20.86 -0.37 7.55
N PHE A 176 20.12 -1.49 7.63
CA PHE A 176 20.45 -2.70 6.88
C PHE A 176 20.05 -2.59 5.39
N LEU A 177 18.88 -2.02 5.10
CA LEU A 177 18.39 -1.86 3.73
C LEU A 177 19.22 -0.85 2.93
N ASN A 178 19.71 0.23 3.56
CA ASN A 178 20.62 1.19 2.92
C ASN A 178 22.04 0.63 2.65
N ARG A 179 22.38 -0.57 3.14
CA ARG A 179 23.63 -1.25 2.78
C ARG A 179 23.51 -2.15 1.56
N ILE A 180 22.30 -2.40 1.05
CA ILE A 180 22.09 -3.18 -0.15
C ILE A 180 22.08 -2.20 -1.33
N PRO A 181 23.09 -2.22 -2.21
CA PRO A 181 23.06 -1.39 -3.41
C PRO A 181 21.89 -1.85 -4.29
N ILE A 182 21.06 -0.89 -4.69
CA ILE A 182 19.96 -1.06 -5.66
C ILE A 182 20.57 -1.19 -7.05
#